data_AF-A0A837ICQ1-F1
#
_entry.id   AF-A0A837ICQ1-F1
#
_cell.length_a   1.000
_cell.length_b   1.000
_cell.length_c   1.000
_cell.angle_alpha   90.00
_cell.angle_beta   90.00
_cell.angle_gamma   90.00
#
_symmetry.space_group_name_H-M   'P 1'
#
loop_
_entity.id
_entity.type
_entity.pdbx_description
1 polymer ?
#
loop_
_entity_poly.entity_id
_entity_poly.type
_entity_poly.pdbx_seq_one_letter_code
_entity_poly.pdbx_strand_id
1 'polypeptide(L)'
;MKTLVLYFLLLVLTGEGIALLLINRDKSQQKILAEVTTFTATPVPTAVPTPTATPTPTPTPKPKPTPTKTPTPVPQPKYTSQQINEFINRFAGQYGVSPDVLRYMAICESGFNPLAQNLGYAGLYQFGAVTWKNLRVKIGEDPDANLRFNAEEAVQTAAYALSIGKSALWPNCYP
;
A
#
# COMPACT_ATOMS: atom_id res chain seq x y z
N MET A 1 27.97 -42.21 -18.83
CA MET A 1 26.53 -42.57 -18.98
C MET A 1 25.94 -43.37 -17.82
N LYS A 2 26.73 -43.92 -16.87
CA LYS A 2 26.19 -44.58 -15.67
C LYS A 2 25.91 -43.62 -14.48
N THR A 3 26.58 -42.48 -14.43
CA THR A 3 26.42 -41.46 -13.37
C THR A 3 25.23 -40.51 -13.57
N LEU A 4 24.78 -40.32 -14.81
CA LEU A 4 23.64 -39.45 -15.13
C LEU A 4 22.29 -40.12 -14.79
N VAL A 5 22.23 -41.45 -14.88
CA VAL A 5 21.02 -42.26 -14.56
C VAL A 5 20.78 -42.35 -13.05
N LEU A 6 21.83 -42.32 -12.23
CA LEU A 6 21.70 -42.27 -10.76
C LEU A 6 21.12 -40.94 -10.26
N TYR A 7 21.47 -39.82 -10.89
CA TYR A 7 20.97 -38.49 -10.48
C TYR A 7 19.49 -38.31 -10.85
N PHE A 8 19.05 -38.87 -11.99
CA PHE A 8 17.66 -38.85 -12.41
C PHE A 8 16.77 -39.74 -11.52
N LEU A 9 17.29 -40.86 -11.01
CA LEU A 9 16.58 -41.73 -10.04
C LEU A 9 16.50 -41.13 -8.63
N LEU A 10 17.48 -40.30 -8.23
CA LEU A 10 17.47 -39.59 -6.93
C LEU A 10 16.50 -38.40 -6.91
N LEU A 11 16.20 -37.78 -8.06
CA LEU A 11 15.26 -36.65 -8.16
C LEU A 11 13.78 -37.06 -8.19
N VAL A 12 13.47 -38.32 -8.52
CA VAL A 12 12.09 -38.85 -8.54
C VAL A 12 11.65 -39.38 -7.16
N LEU A 13 12.58 -39.59 -6.21
CA LEU A 13 12.30 -40.08 -4.86
C LEU A 13 12.00 -38.99 -3.82
N THR A 14 12.13 -37.69 -4.17
CA THR A 14 11.83 -36.57 -3.24
C THR A 14 10.65 -35.70 -3.67
N GLY A 15 9.94 -36.10 -4.73
CA GLY A 15 8.77 -35.38 -5.22
C GLY A 15 7.56 -36.29 -5.30
N GLU A 16 6.87 -36.46 -4.17
CA GLU A 16 5.46 -36.90 -3.99
C GLU A 16 5.28 -37.19 -2.49
N GLY A 17 4.86 -36.19 -1.71
CA GLY A 17 4.72 -36.35 -0.26
C GLY A 17 4.14 -35.19 0.54
N ILE A 18 3.55 -34.17 -0.09
CA ILE A 18 2.87 -33.06 0.61
C ILE A 18 1.42 -32.92 0.11
N ALA A 19 0.70 -34.03 0.03
CA ALA A 19 -0.72 -34.02 -0.37
C ALA A 19 -1.62 -34.93 0.49
N LEU A 20 -1.16 -35.35 1.68
CA LEU A 20 -1.90 -36.30 2.52
C LEU A 20 -1.88 -35.99 4.03
N LEU A 21 -1.83 -34.70 4.40
CA LEU A 21 -1.81 -34.29 5.82
C LEU A 21 -2.90 -33.29 6.21
N LEU A 22 -3.87 -32.97 5.34
CA LEU A 22 -4.91 -31.98 5.67
C LEU A 22 -6.32 -32.37 5.24
N ILE A 23 -6.76 -33.62 5.45
CA ILE A 23 -8.21 -33.95 5.41
C ILE A 23 -8.59 -34.96 6.50
N ASN A 24 -9.27 -34.42 7.52
CA ASN A 24 -10.39 -35.00 8.27
C ASN A 24 -10.18 -35.95 9.46
N ARG A 25 -10.53 -35.36 10.62
CA ARG A 25 -11.75 -35.68 11.39
C ARG A 25 -11.51 -36.56 12.62
N ASP A 26 -11.32 -35.85 13.73
CA ASP A 26 -11.40 -36.35 15.09
C ASP A 26 -12.69 -37.17 15.29
N LYS A 27 -12.54 -38.50 15.27
CA LYS A 27 -13.56 -39.46 15.64
C LYS A 27 -13.59 -39.56 17.16
N SER A 28 -14.19 -38.56 17.80
CA SER A 28 -14.54 -38.63 19.22
C SER A 28 -15.79 -39.50 19.45
N GLN A 29 -15.67 -40.82 19.38
CA GLN A 29 -16.68 -41.72 19.97
C GLN A 29 -16.10 -43.11 20.24
N GLN A 30 -15.64 -43.37 21.48
CA GLN A 30 -15.76 -44.70 22.09
C GLN A 30 -15.56 -44.63 23.61
N LYS A 31 -16.66 -44.55 24.36
CA LYS A 31 -16.77 -45.14 25.71
C LYS A 31 -18.24 -45.39 26.03
N ILE A 32 -18.69 -46.63 25.85
CA ILE A 32 -19.99 -47.15 26.31
C ILE A 32 -19.69 -48.25 27.33
N LEU A 33 -20.19 -48.06 28.56
CA LEU A 33 -20.55 -49.04 29.63
C LEU A 33 -20.74 -48.18 30.90
N ALA A 34 -21.77 -48.26 31.74
CA ALA A 34 -22.93 -49.12 31.92
C ALA A 34 -23.99 -48.27 32.69
N GLU A 35 -25.28 -48.43 32.41
CA GLU A 35 -26.25 -49.07 33.32
C GLU A 35 -26.50 -48.30 34.64
N VAL A 36 -27.67 -47.66 34.76
CA VAL A 36 -28.66 -47.88 35.83
C VAL A 36 -29.99 -47.28 35.39
N THR A 37 -31.00 -48.15 35.34
CA THR A 37 -32.40 -47.86 35.04
C THR A 37 -33.12 -47.43 36.32
N THR A 38 -33.70 -46.23 36.34
CA THR A 38 -34.76 -45.85 37.30
C THR A 38 -35.84 -45.04 36.58
N PHE A 39 -37.00 -45.66 36.36
CA PHE A 39 -38.20 -45.00 35.87
C PHE A 39 -38.80 -44.15 36.99
N THR A 40 -38.88 -42.83 36.79
CA THR A 40 -39.56 -41.91 37.71
C THR A 40 -40.52 -41.02 36.91
N ALA A 41 -41.73 -40.85 37.43
CA ALA A 41 -42.94 -40.40 36.77
C ALA A 41 -42.81 -39.13 35.90
N THR A 42 -43.51 -39.14 34.76
CA THR A 42 -43.65 -38.03 33.81
C THR A 42 -44.55 -36.92 34.38
N PRO A 43 -44.04 -35.70 34.64
CA PRO A 43 -44.91 -34.55 34.86
C PRO A 43 -45.51 -34.06 33.53
N VAL A 44 -46.77 -33.64 33.60
CA VAL A 44 -47.55 -33.05 32.50
C VAL A 44 -46.84 -31.81 31.94
N PRO A 45 -46.71 -31.62 30.61
CA PRO A 45 -46.06 -30.44 30.05
C PRO A 45 -46.91 -29.19 30.28
N THR A 46 -46.39 -28.28 31.09
CA THR A 46 -46.88 -26.91 31.19
C THR A 46 -46.59 -26.18 29.88
N ALA A 47 -47.59 -25.51 29.30
CA ALA A 47 -47.42 -24.69 28.11
C ALA A 47 -46.31 -23.64 28.34
N VAL A 48 -45.22 -23.75 27.59
CA VAL A 48 -44.11 -22.78 27.60
C VAL A 48 -44.55 -21.56 26.79
N PRO A 49 -44.46 -20.32 27.32
CA PRO A 49 -44.75 -19.14 26.54
C PRO A 49 -43.77 -19.04 25.36
N THR A 50 -44.31 -18.89 24.16
CA THR A 50 -43.55 -18.69 22.93
C THR A 50 -42.66 -17.45 23.08
N PRO A 51 -41.34 -17.53 22.84
CA PRO A 51 -40.47 -16.35 22.93
C PRO A 51 -40.89 -15.33 21.87
N THR A 52 -41.27 -14.14 22.32
CA THR A 52 -41.57 -13.00 21.46
C THR A 52 -40.29 -12.59 20.73
N ALA A 53 -40.34 -12.52 19.40
CA ALA A 53 -39.21 -12.06 18.59
C ALA A 53 -38.76 -10.68 19.06
N THR A 54 -37.55 -10.58 19.60
CA THR A 54 -36.94 -9.32 19.98
C THR A 54 -36.70 -8.51 18.71
N PRO A 55 -37.11 -7.23 18.62
CA PRO A 55 -36.88 -6.44 17.42
C PRO A 55 -35.38 -6.30 17.16
N THR A 56 -34.95 -6.72 15.97
CA THR A 56 -33.59 -6.57 15.50
C THR A 56 -33.26 -5.07 15.41
N PRO A 57 -32.14 -4.59 15.99
CA PRO A 57 -31.79 -3.18 15.91
C PRO A 57 -31.57 -2.77 14.45
N THR A 58 -32.30 -1.76 14.01
CA THR A 58 -32.15 -1.14 12.69
C THR A 58 -30.73 -0.56 12.58
N PRO A 59 -29.97 -0.86 11.51
CA PRO A 59 -28.63 -0.31 11.34
C PRO A 59 -28.70 1.22 11.31
N THR A 60 -28.06 1.86 12.29
CA THR A 60 -27.95 3.32 12.33
C THR A 60 -27.10 3.76 11.13
N PRO A 61 -27.55 4.71 10.30
CA PRO A 61 -26.77 5.17 9.17
C PRO A 61 -25.41 5.71 9.66
N LYS A 62 -24.33 5.11 9.15
CA LYS A 62 -22.97 5.55 9.45
C LYS A 62 -22.82 7.00 8.96
N PRO A 63 -22.29 7.93 9.77
CA PRO A 63 -22.06 9.30 9.34
C PRO A 63 -21.22 9.32 8.07
N LYS A 64 -21.72 10.02 7.05
CA LYS A 64 -21.01 10.26 5.80
C LYS A 64 -19.70 10.99 6.13
N PRO A 65 -18.52 10.53 5.66
CA PRO A 65 -17.27 11.22 5.90
C PRO A 65 -17.40 12.67 5.43
N THR A 66 -17.17 13.60 6.36
CA THR A 66 -17.15 15.03 6.07
C THR A 66 -15.95 15.30 5.16
N PRO A 67 -16.10 16.04 4.05
CA PRO A 67 -14.97 16.37 3.19
C PRO A 67 -13.95 17.17 4.00
N THR A 68 -12.79 16.56 4.26
CA THR A 68 -11.67 17.23 4.91
C THR A 68 -11.20 18.34 3.99
N LYS A 69 -11.24 19.59 4.46
CA LYS A 69 -10.67 20.71 3.70
C LYS A 69 -9.19 20.42 3.48
N THR A 70 -8.77 20.35 2.22
CA THR A 70 -7.34 20.30 1.88
C THR A 70 -6.70 21.57 2.43
N PRO A 71 -5.63 21.49 3.25
CA PRO A 71 -4.96 22.66 3.77
C PRO A 71 -4.48 23.54 2.61
N THR A 72 -4.68 24.85 2.75
CA THR A 72 -4.19 25.85 1.79
C THR A 72 -2.66 25.83 1.80
N PRO A 73 -2.00 25.75 0.63
CA PRO A 73 -0.54 25.76 0.56
C PRO A 73 0.04 27.05 1.18
N VAL A 74 1.16 26.93 1.89
CA VAL A 74 1.96 28.09 2.28
C VAL A 74 2.58 28.70 1.01
N PRO A 75 2.56 30.04 0.82
CA PRO A 75 3.16 30.68 -0.34
C PRO A 75 4.62 30.27 -0.53
N GLN A 76 4.96 29.81 -1.73
CA GLN A 76 6.34 29.50 -2.13
C GLN A 76 6.88 30.56 -3.09
N PRO A 77 8.21 30.71 -3.21
CA PRO A 77 8.81 31.55 -4.23
C PRO A 77 8.33 31.15 -5.64
N LYS A 78 8.07 32.14 -6.48
CA LYS A 78 7.71 31.93 -7.88
C LYS A 78 8.97 32.00 -8.73
N TYR A 79 9.20 30.97 -9.53
CA TYR A 79 10.33 30.88 -10.44
C TYR A 79 9.86 30.91 -11.89
N THR A 80 10.66 31.50 -12.77
CA THR A 80 10.43 31.46 -14.22
C THR A 80 10.79 30.09 -14.79
N SER A 81 10.26 29.75 -15.96
CA SER A 81 10.63 28.50 -16.64
C SER A 81 12.14 28.39 -16.90
N GLN A 82 12.83 29.50 -17.11
CA GLN A 82 14.29 29.52 -17.26
C GLN A 82 14.98 29.10 -15.96
N GLN A 83 14.61 29.71 -14.83
CA GLN A 83 15.18 29.37 -13.52
C GLN A 83 14.93 27.90 -13.16
N ILE A 84 13.74 27.37 -13.48
CA ILE A 84 13.44 25.95 -13.26
C ILE A 84 14.35 25.05 -14.11
N ASN A 85 14.60 25.41 -15.37
CA ASN A 85 15.55 24.69 -16.21
C ASN A 85 17.00 24.74 -15.70
N GLU A 86 17.41 25.86 -15.11
CA GLU A 86 18.70 26.01 -14.44
C GLU A 86 18.80 25.08 -13.22
N PHE A 87 17.76 24.99 -12.39
CA PHE A 87 17.70 24.01 -11.29
C PHE A 87 17.78 22.58 -11.80
N ILE A 88 17.09 22.25 -12.90
CA ILE A 88 17.14 20.92 -13.51
C ILE A 88 18.56 20.60 -13.94
N ASN A 89 19.26 21.49 -14.64
CA ASN A 89 20.64 21.27 -15.03
C ASN A 89 21.57 21.08 -13.83
N ARG A 90 21.42 21.94 -12.81
CA ARG A 90 22.25 21.88 -11.60
C ARG A 90 22.09 20.55 -10.87
N PHE A 91 20.86 20.16 -10.55
CA PHE A 91 20.60 18.95 -9.77
C PHE A 91 20.75 17.67 -10.59
N ALA A 92 20.49 17.71 -11.90
CA ALA A 92 20.84 16.62 -12.80
C ALA A 92 22.33 16.29 -12.73
N GLY A 93 23.19 17.32 -12.84
CA GLY A 93 24.64 17.17 -12.70
C GLY A 93 25.06 16.70 -11.31
N GLN A 94 24.46 17.28 -10.26
CA GLN A 94 24.77 16.90 -8.86
C GLN A 94 24.48 15.43 -8.56
N TYR A 95 23.39 14.88 -9.08
CA TYR A 95 22.94 13.53 -8.79
C TYR A 95 23.25 12.51 -9.89
N GLY A 96 23.92 12.92 -10.97
CA GLY A 96 24.30 12.02 -12.08
C GLY A 96 23.09 11.48 -12.86
N VAL A 97 22.04 12.27 -13.00
CA VAL A 97 20.81 11.90 -13.74
C VAL A 97 20.66 12.76 -14.99
N SER A 98 19.92 12.28 -16.00
CA SER A 98 19.72 13.05 -17.23
C SER A 98 18.78 14.25 -16.99
N PRO A 99 19.18 15.48 -17.36
CA PRO A 99 18.30 16.65 -17.23
C PRO A 99 17.09 16.55 -18.16
N ASP A 100 17.20 15.84 -19.28
CA ASP A 100 16.08 15.67 -20.22
C ASP A 100 15.00 14.75 -19.66
N VAL A 101 15.39 13.72 -18.90
CA VAL A 101 14.44 12.87 -18.16
C VAL A 101 13.69 13.71 -17.12
N LEU A 102 14.38 14.57 -16.37
CA LEU A 102 13.75 15.46 -15.40
C LEU A 102 12.81 16.49 -16.04
N ARG A 103 13.14 17.02 -17.22
CA ARG A 103 12.24 17.91 -17.98
C ARG A 103 11.01 17.17 -18.47
N TYR A 104 11.22 16.00 -19.07
CA TYR A 104 10.15 15.17 -19.59
C TYR A 104 9.15 14.81 -18.49
N MET A 105 9.65 14.35 -17.34
CA MET A 105 8.82 14.05 -16.18
C MET A 105 8.04 15.27 -15.67
N ALA A 106 8.70 16.44 -15.54
CA ALA A 106 8.01 17.65 -15.08
C ALA A 106 6.89 18.08 -16.03
N ILE A 107 7.10 17.96 -17.35
CA ILE A 107 6.08 18.23 -18.37
C ILE A 107 4.94 17.20 -18.27
N CYS A 108 5.27 15.92 -18.17
CA CYS A 108 4.28 14.83 -18.12
C CYS A 108 3.40 14.90 -16.86
N GLU A 109 3.99 15.17 -15.68
CA GLU A 109 3.29 15.16 -14.40
C GLU A 109 2.42 16.40 -14.18
N SER A 110 2.91 17.58 -14.58
CA SER A 110 2.27 18.85 -14.21
C SER A 110 2.11 19.84 -15.36
N GLY A 111 2.59 19.52 -16.56
CA GLY A 111 2.74 20.52 -17.63
C GLY A 111 3.80 21.57 -17.29
N PHE A 112 4.81 21.20 -16.50
CA PHE A 112 5.87 22.11 -16.01
C PHE A 112 5.35 23.21 -15.06
N ASN A 113 4.31 22.89 -14.28
CA ASN A 113 3.68 23.82 -13.35
C ASN A 113 4.02 23.48 -11.87
N PRO A 114 4.83 24.30 -11.17
CA PRO A 114 5.20 24.05 -9.78
C PRO A 114 4.03 24.18 -8.80
N LEU A 115 2.91 24.77 -9.22
CA LEU A 115 1.71 24.93 -8.39
C LEU A 115 0.64 23.88 -8.69
N ALA A 116 0.93 22.88 -9.53
CA ALA A 116 -0.01 21.81 -9.84
C ALA A 116 -0.36 20.99 -8.59
N GLN A 117 -1.62 20.56 -8.52
CA GLN A 117 -2.13 19.74 -7.43
C GLN A 117 -3.18 18.76 -7.96
N ASN A 118 -3.07 17.49 -7.57
CA ASN A 118 -4.05 16.46 -7.91
C ASN A 118 -4.15 15.45 -6.77
N LEU A 119 -5.33 15.32 -6.13
CA LEU A 119 -5.63 14.26 -5.15
C LEU A 119 -4.52 13.97 -4.10
N GLY A 120 -3.90 15.03 -3.55
CA GLY A 120 -2.85 14.90 -2.53
C GLY A 120 -1.41 14.89 -3.07
N TYR A 121 -1.24 14.82 -4.39
CA TYR A 121 0.02 15.05 -5.10
C TYR A 121 0.17 16.52 -5.44
N ALA A 122 1.41 17.02 -5.42
CA ALA A 122 1.70 18.44 -5.59
C ALA A 122 3.04 18.68 -6.29
N GLY A 123 3.13 19.81 -6.99
CA GLY A 123 4.38 20.33 -7.53
C GLY A 123 4.70 19.88 -8.95
N LEU A 124 5.89 20.29 -9.42
CA LEU A 124 6.41 19.97 -10.75
C LEU A 124 6.35 18.47 -11.08
N TYR A 125 6.63 17.64 -10.07
CA TYR A 125 6.74 16.20 -10.18
C TYR A 125 5.61 15.47 -9.44
N GLN A 126 4.55 16.18 -9.06
CA GLN A 126 3.37 15.57 -8.42
C GLN A 126 3.74 14.61 -7.27
N PHE A 127 4.55 15.06 -6.31
CA PHE A 127 4.96 14.21 -5.19
C PHE A 127 3.83 13.99 -4.20
N GLY A 128 3.68 12.78 -3.68
CA GLY A 128 2.84 12.51 -2.50
C GLY A 128 3.51 13.00 -1.22
N ALA A 129 2.73 13.50 -0.25
CA ALA A 129 3.27 14.12 0.97
C ALA A 129 4.15 13.19 1.81
N VAL A 130 3.80 11.89 1.88
CA VAL A 130 4.57 10.89 2.63
C VAL A 130 5.87 10.55 1.90
N THR A 131 5.80 10.31 0.60
CA THR A 131 6.96 10.05 -0.25
C THR A 131 7.96 11.20 -0.19
N TRP A 132 7.46 12.44 -0.28
CA TRP A 132 8.26 13.65 -0.15
C TRP A 132 9.07 13.67 1.15
N LYS A 133 8.39 13.56 2.30
CA LYS A 133 9.02 13.53 3.62
C LYS A 133 10.13 12.48 3.70
N ASN A 134 9.85 11.28 3.22
CA ASN A 134 10.80 10.17 3.25
C ASN A 134 12.04 10.41 2.37
N LEU A 135 11.89 11.08 1.21
CA LEU A 135 13.02 11.42 0.35
C LEU A 135 13.83 12.58 0.93
N ARG A 136 13.18 13.64 1.41
CA ARG A 136 13.82 14.83 2.00
C ARG A 136 14.66 14.49 3.22
N VAL A 137 14.13 13.66 4.12
CA VAL A 137 14.90 13.16 5.28
C VAL A 137 16.16 12.41 4.84
N LYS A 138 16.10 11.62 3.76
CA LYS A 138 17.27 10.87 3.28
C LYS A 138 18.36 11.74 2.68
N ILE A 139 18.01 12.87 2.08
CA ILE A 139 18.98 13.86 1.57
C ILE A 139 19.42 14.87 2.63
N GLY A 140 18.87 14.79 3.84
CA GLY A 140 19.20 15.71 4.93
C GLY A 140 18.61 17.12 4.77
N GLU A 141 17.54 17.25 3.99
CA GLU A 141 16.88 18.52 3.70
C GLU A 141 15.52 18.65 4.43
N ASP A 142 14.96 19.86 4.48
CA ASP A 142 13.68 20.12 5.16
C ASP A 142 12.54 19.24 4.60
N PRO A 143 11.89 18.39 5.43
CA PRO A 143 10.83 17.50 5.01
C PRO A 143 9.43 18.14 4.94
N ASP A 144 9.26 19.46 5.13
CA ASP A 144 7.95 20.10 4.99
C ASP A 144 7.33 19.78 3.62
N ALA A 145 6.13 19.17 3.64
CA ALA A 145 5.42 18.77 2.45
C ALA A 145 4.89 19.97 1.62
N ASN A 146 4.88 21.20 2.16
CA ASN A 146 4.56 22.39 1.37
C ASN A 146 5.66 22.75 0.36
N LEU A 147 6.90 22.34 0.62
CA LEU A 147 8.04 22.56 -0.28
C LEU A 147 7.91 21.80 -1.61
N ARG A 148 6.94 20.87 -1.74
CA ARG A 148 6.55 20.30 -3.03
C ARG A 148 6.16 21.36 -4.06
N PHE A 149 5.62 22.49 -3.61
CA PHE A 149 5.26 23.62 -4.47
C PHE A 149 6.44 24.55 -4.79
N ASN A 150 7.60 24.34 -4.16
CA ASN A 150 8.83 25.04 -4.48
C ASN A 150 9.54 24.28 -5.61
N ALA A 151 9.76 24.95 -6.74
CA ALA A 151 10.35 24.34 -7.92
C ALA A 151 11.79 23.84 -7.68
N GLU A 152 12.60 24.59 -6.95
CA GLU A 152 14.00 24.24 -6.67
C GLU A 152 14.08 22.96 -5.84
N GLU A 153 13.31 22.91 -4.74
CA GLU A 153 13.23 21.75 -3.85
C GLU A 153 12.65 20.53 -4.55
N ALA A 154 11.63 20.73 -5.40
CA ALA A 154 10.99 19.66 -6.15
C ALA A 154 11.97 19.03 -7.15
N VAL A 155 12.76 19.84 -7.85
CA VAL A 155 13.78 19.35 -8.79
C VAL A 155 14.90 18.60 -8.07
N GLN A 156 15.43 19.13 -6.96
CA GLN A 156 16.45 18.44 -6.16
C GLN A 156 15.95 17.05 -5.73
N THR A 157 14.72 17.00 -5.23
CA THR A 157 14.12 15.77 -4.69
C THR A 157 13.85 14.74 -5.79
N ALA A 158 13.40 15.18 -6.97
CA ALA A 158 13.22 14.32 -8.13
C ALA A 158 14.56 13.78 -8.65
N ALA A 159 15.57 14.63 -8.77
CA ALA A 159 16.91 14.23 -9.19
C ALA A 159 17.51 13.19 -8.24
N TYR A 160 17.41 13.43 -6.92
CA TYR A 160 17.82 12.46 -5.92
C TYR A 160 17.05 11.14 -6.04
N ALA A 161 15.73 11.17 -6.13
CA ALA A 161 14.90 9.97 -6.24
C ALA A 161 15.33 9.09 -7.43
N LEU A 162 15.58 9.70 -8.59
CA LEU A 162 16.09 8.99 -9.75
C LEU A 162 17.49 8.39 -9.51
N SER A 163 18.39 9.13 -8.85
CA SER A 163 19.77 8.66 -8.56
C SER A 163 19.81 7.41 -7.68
N ILE A 164 18.78 7.20 -6.83
CA ILE A 164 18.64 6.02 -5.99
C ILE A 164 17.67 4.97 -6.56
N GLY A 165 17.37 5.04 -7.85
CA GLY A 165 16.56 4.04 -8.57
C GLY A 165 15.07 4.08 -8.23
N LYS A 166 14.52 5.22 -7.80
CA LYS A 166 13.09 5.39 -7.49
C LYS A 166 12.26 5.92 -8.66
N SER A 167 12.61 5.55 -9.88
CA SER A 167 11.84 5.91 -11.10
C SER A 167 10.38 5.44 -11.06
N ALA A 168 10.09 4.31 -10.38
CA ALA A 168 8.73 3.77 -10.21
C ALA A 168 7.75 4.71 -9.47
N LEU A 169 8.22 5.83 -8.92
CA LEU A 169 7.34 6.89 -8.39
C LEU A 169 6.53 7.58 -9.51
N TRP A 170 7.00 7.50 -10.76
CA TRP A 170 6.38 8.12 -11.93
C TRP A 170 6.12 7.09 -13.03
N PRO A 171 5.25 6.09 -12.78
CA PRO A 171 5.11 4.92 -13.66
C PRO A 171 4.66 5.26 -15.09
N ASN A 172 3.98 6.39 -15.29
CA ASN A 172 3.49 6.83 -16.60
C ASN A 172 4.37 7.92 -17.24
N CYS A 173 5.31 8.48 -16.48
CA CYS A 173 6.07 9.67 -16.88
C CYS A 173 7.58 9.48 -16.86
N TYR A 174 8.07 8.34 -16.36
CA TYR A 174 9.46 7.94 -16.51
C TYR A 174 9.64 7.17 -17.84
N PRO A 175 10.61 7.56 -18.69
CA PRO A 175 10.82 6.94 -20.01
C PRO A 175 11.50 5.57 -19.97
#